data_AF-A0A3D3NEA2-F1
#
_entry.id   AF-A0A3D3NEA2-F1
#
_cell.length_a   1.000
_cell.length_b   1.000
_cell.length_c   1.000
_cell.angle_alpha   90.00
_cell.angle_beta   90.00
_cell.angle_gamma   90.00
#
_symmetry.space_group_name_H-M   'P 1'
#
loop_
_entity.id
_entity.type
_entity.pdbx_description
1 polymer ?
#
loop_
_entity_poly.entity_id
_entity_poly.type
_entity_poly.pdbx_seq_one_letter_code
_entity_poly.pdbx_strand_id
1 'polypeptide(L)'
;SPLIGWTGAANLLLAPFGGFALNLAAITAAICMGREAHENPDRRYVAAIAAGAFYVLIGIFGATVGALFLALPRELVLAIAGFALLGTIGSGLASALGDESEREPALLTFLVTASGVSLASIGSAFWGLLAGLAALFVLRVTPAHLRRLRPHAGAATAGEQQSQRTD
;
A
#
# COMPACT_ATOMS: atom_id res chain seq x y z
N SER A 1 -18.10 9.72 3.77
CA SER A 1 -17.05 10.13 2.80
C SER A 1 -17.71 10.41 1.46
N PRO A 2 -17.57 11.64 0.90
CA PRO A 2 -18.15 12.00 -0.40
C PRO A 2 -17.76 11.05 -1.55
N LEU A 3 -16.53 10.53 -1.52
CA LEU A 3 -16.03 9.59 -2.53
C LEU A 3 -16.82 8.28 -2.57
N ILE A 4 -17.08 7.69 -1.39
CA ILE A 4 -17.83 6.43 -1.26
C ILE A 4 -19.28 6.62 -1.74
N GLY A 5 -19.90 7.76 -1.40
CA GLY A 5 -21.24 8.11 -1.86
C GLY A 5 -21.32 8.25 -3.38
N TRP A 6 -20.35 8.95 -3.98
CA TRP A 6 -20.29 9.13 -5.43
C TRP A 6 -20.06 7.83 -6.19
N THR A 7 -19.13 6.97 -5.74
CA THR A 7 -18.90 5.65 -6.37
C THR A 7 -20.11 4.74 -6.25
N GLY A 8 -20.81 4.76 -5.10
CA GLY A 8 -22.03 3.99 -4.90
C GLY A 8 -23.17 4.46 -5.80
N ALA A 9 -23.37 5.77 -5.92
CA ALA A 9 -24.35 6.36 -6.82
C ALA A 9 -24.01 6.04 -8.29
N ALA A 10 -22.74 6.14 -8.69
CA ALA A 10 -22.29 5.80 -10.04
C ALA A 10 -22.56 4.32 -10.36
N ASN A 11 -22.26 3.39 -9.45
CA ASN A 11 -22.59 1.97 -9.62
C ASN A 11 -24.10 1.75 -9.72
N LEU A 12 -24.92 2.44 -8.92
CA LEU A 12 -26.38 2.30 -8.99
C LEU A 12 -26.93 2.75 -10.35
N LEU A 13 -26.40 3.85 -10.88
CA LEU A 13 -26.81 4.40 -12.19
C LEU A 13 -26.32 3.52 -13.36
N LEU A 14 -25.12 2.95 -13.26
CA LEU A 14 -24.53 2.12 -14.31
C LEU A 14 -24.89 0.64 -14.21
N ALA A 15 -25.44 0.17 -13.08
CA ALA A 15 -25.90 -1.19 -12.88
C ALA A 15 -26.81 -1.74 -14.01
N PRO A 16 -27.84 -1.03 -14.50
CA PRO A 16 -28.66 -1.53 -15.62
C PRO A 16 -27.91 -1.67 -16.95
N PHE A 17 -26.76 -1.00 -17.09
CA PHE A 17 -25.89 -1.08 -18.26
C PHE A 17 -24.74 -2.09 -18.07
N GLY A 18 -24.76 -2.88 -16.98
CA GLY A 18 -23.71 -3.84 -16.64
C GLY A 18 -22.48 -3.23 -15.94
N GLY A 19 -22.48 -1.94 -15.63
CA GLY A 19 -21.38 -1.24 -14.95
C GLY A 19 -21.57 -1.17 -13.43
N PHE A 20 -21.58 -2.33 -12.75
CA PHE A 20 -21.87 -2.43 -11.31
C PHE A 20 -20.63 -2.57 -10.41
N ALA A 21 -19.42 -2.48 -10.98
CA ALA A 21 -18.17 -2.78 -10.31
C ALA A 21 -17.15 -1.63 -10.38
N LEU A 22 -17.59 -0.37 -10.39
CA LEU A 22 -16.70 0.78 -10.30
C LEU A 22 -16.05 0.85 -8.92
N ASN A 23 -14.73 0.94 -8.91
CA ASN A 23 -13.88 1.02 -7.73
C ASN A 23 -12.86 2.16 -7.89
N LEU A 24 -12.24 2.58 -6.78
CA LEU A 24 -11.16 3.55 -6.82
C LEU A 24 -9.92 2.93 -7.46
N ALA A 25 -9.47 3.49 -8.58
CA ALA A 25 -8.23 3.12 -9.24
C ALA A 25 -7.04 3.75 -8.48
N ALA A 26 -6.68 3.18 -7.34
CA ALA A 26 -5.63 3.70 -6.45
C ALA A 26 -4.27 3.83 -7.16
N ILE A 27 -3.91 2.86 -8.00
CA ILE A 27 -2.65 2.85 -8.76
C ILE A 27 -2.63 4.01 -9.77
N THR A 28 -3.67 4.16 -10.59
CA THR A 28 -3.80 5.26 -11.54
C THR A 28 -3.80 6.62 -10.83
N ALA A 29 -4.51 6.73 -9.70
CA ALA A 29 -4.53 7.94 -8.90
C ALA A 29 -3.13 8.29 -8.36
N ALA A 30 -2.37 7.30 -7.87
CA ALA A 30 -1.00 7.51 -7.41
C ALA A 30 -0.09 8.01 -8.54
N ILE A 31 -0.21 7.45 -9.76
CA ILE A 31 0.53 7.91 -10.94
C ILE A 31 0.17 9.36 -11.27
N CYS A 32 -1.12 9.68 -11.36
CA CYS A 32 -1.58 11.04 -11.69
C CYS A 32 -1.24 12.08 -10.61
N MET A 33 -0.99 11.66 -9.37
CA MET A 33 -0.54 12.53 -8.27
C MET A 33 0.98 12.65 -8.15
N GLY A 34 1.74 11.96 -9.01
CA GLY A 34 3.19 12.07 -9.09
C GLY A 34 3.67 13.47 -9.45
N ARG A 35 4.92 13.80 -9.07
CA ARG A 35 5.56 15.09 -9.39
C ARG A 35 5.68 15.32 -10.90
N GLU A 36 5.72 14.25 -11.68
CA GLU A 36 5.78 14.28 -13.15
C GLU A 36 4.50 14.79 -13.81
N ALA A 37 3.34 14.68 -13.13
CA ALA A 37 2.06 15.12 -13.69
C ALA A 37 1.94 16.65 -13.74
N HIS A 38 2.41 17.33 -12.70
CA HIS A 38 2.57 18.78 -12.65
C HIS A 38 3.40 19.15 -11.42
N GLU A 39 4.32 20.12 -11.57
CA GLU A 39 5.11 20.67 -10.45
C GLU A 39 4.22 21.17 -9.31
N ASN A 40 3.12 21.87 -9.66
CA ASN A 40 2.13 22.36 -8.71
C ASN A 40 1.16 21.22 -8.26
N PRO A 41 1.15 20.84 -6.98
CA PRO A 41 0.27 19.79 -6.45
C PRO A 41 -1.22 20.04 -6.72
N ASP A 42 -1.67 21.30 -6.68
CA ASP A 42 -3.08 21.67 -6.82
C ASP A 42 -3.61 21.49 -8.24
N ARG A 43 -2.72 21.30 -9.22
CA ARG A 43 -3.07 21.11 -10.63
C ARG A 43 -2.92 19.68 -11.13
N ARG A 44 -2.47 18.75 -10.27
CA ARG A 44 -2.25 17.34 -10.66
C ARG A 44 -3.55 16.61 -11.04
N TYR A 45 -4.71 17.12 -10.63
CA TYR A 45 -6.01 16.58 -11.03
C TYR A 45 -6.23 16.59 -12.56
N VAL A 46 -5.57 17.49 -13.30
CA VAL A 46 -5.68 17.57 -14.76
C VAL A 46 -5.20 16.28 -15.43
N ALA A 47 -4.15 15.65 -14.88
CA ALA A 47 -3.68 14.35 -15.38
C ALA A 47 -4.73 13.25 -15.19
N ALA A 48 -5.46 13.25 -14.07
CA ALA A 48 -6.54 12.32 -13.82
C ALA A 48 -7.74 12.54 -14.75
N ILE A 49 -8.08 13.81 -15.05
CA ILE A 49 -9.14 14.15 -16.03
C ILE A 49 -8.75 13.66 -17.43
N ALA A 50 -7.53 13.94 -17.87
CA ALA A 50 -7.04 13.49 -19.17
C ALA A 50 -7.03 11.96 -19.27
N ALA A 51 -6.51 11.27 -18.25
CA ALA A 51 -6.53 9.81 -18.19
C ALA A 51 -7.96 9.24 -18.25
N GLY A 52 -8.91 9.85 -17.53
CA GLY A 52 -10.33 9.47 -17.59
C GLY A 52 -10.92 9.64 -18.99
N ALA A 53 -10.64 10.75 -19.67
CA ALA A 53 -11.10 10.98 -21.05
C ALA A 53 -10.53 9.94 -22.03
N PHE A 54 -9.23 9.64 -21.94
CA PHE A 54 -8.61 8.57 -22.73
C PHE A 54 -9.21 7.19 -22.42
N TYR A 55 -9.50 6.89 -21.16
CA TYR A 55 -10.13 5.61 -20.78
C TYR A 55 -11.54 5.48 -21.34
N VAL A 56 -12.34 6.56 -21.38
CA VAL A 56 -13.66 6.54 -22.04
C VAL A 56 -13.51 6.30 -23.54
N LEU A 57 -12.59 7.00 -24.21
CA LEU A 57 -12.32 6.81 -25.63
C LEU A 57 -11.89 5.37 -25.93
N ILE A 58 -10.92 4.84 -25.18
CA ILE A 58 -10.46 3.45 -25.31
C ILE A 58 -11.59 2.46 -24.99
N GLY A 59 -12.44 2.77 -24.00
CA GLY A 59 -13.59 1.96 -23.62
C GLY A 59 -14.62 1.82 -24.75
N ILE A 60 -14.85 2.89 -25.53
CA ILE A 60 -15.70 2.84 -26.73
C ILE A 60 -15.13 1.86 -27.78
N PHE A 61 -13.79 1.83 -27.92
CA PHE A 61 -13.08 0.88 -28.79
C PHE A 61 -12.67 -0.42 -28.06
N GLY A 62 -13.29 -0.73 -26.91
CA GLY A 62 -12.84 -1.79 -26.02
C GLY A 62 -12.79 -3.18 -26.69
N ALA A 63 -13.74 -3.49 -27.57
CA ALA A 63 -13.75 -4.74 -28.33
C ALA A 63 -12.53 -4.87 -29.25
N THR A 64 -12.17 -3.79 -29.95
CA THR A 64 -11.01 -3.74 -30.84
C THR A 64 -9.70 -3.85 -30.05
N VAL A 65 -9.61 -3.14 -28.93
CA VAL A 65 -8.43 -3.17 -28.04
C VAL A 65 -8.27 -4.56 -27.41
N GLY A 66 -9.37 -5.18 -26.99
CA GLY A 66 -9.39 -6.56 -26.50
C GLY A 66 -8.92 -7.56 -27.56
N ALA A 67 -9.40 -7.43 -28.80
CA ALA A 67 -8.96 -8.27 -29.91
C ALA A 67 -7.46 -8.11 -30.21
N LEU A 68 -6.92 -6.89 -30.11
CA LEU A 68 -5.49 -6.64 -30.27
C LEU A 68 -4.68 -7.35 -29.18
N PHE A 69 -5.09 -7.27 -27.92
CA PHE A 69 -4.40 -7.98 -26.84
C PHE A 69 -4.50 -9.50 -26.97
N LEU A 70 -5.59 -10.03 -27.51
CA LEU A 70 -5.74 -11.47 -27.80
C LEU A 70 -4.86 -11.93 -28.98
N ALA A 71 -4.47 -11.02 -29.88
CA ALA A 71 -3.54 -11.30 -30.97
C ALA A 71 -2.06 -11.30 -30.53
N LEU A 72 -1.75 -10.73 -29.36
CA LEU A 72 -0.39 -10.71 -28.80
C LEU A 72 -0.10 -11.98 -27.97
N PRO A 73 1.17 -12.43 -27.89
CA PRO A 73 1.57 -13.47 -26.96
C PRO A 73 1.27 -13.07 -25.52
N ARG A 74 0.73 -14.00 -24.73
CA ARG A 74 0.32 -13.75 -23.34
C ARG A 74 1.49 -13.27 -22.48
N GLU A 75 2.68 -13.78 -22.75
CA GLU A 75 3.93 -13.47 -22.08
C GLU A 75 4.30 -11.99 -22.26
N LEU A 76 4.08 -11.44 -23.46
CA LEU A 76 4.38 -10.04 -23.76
C LEU A 76 3.43 -9.11 -23.01
N VAL A 77 2.13 -9.45 -22.98
CA VAL A 77 1.13 -8.67 -22.25
C VAL A 77 1.44 -8.66 -20.76
N LEU A 78 1.77 -9.81 -20.18
CA LEU A 78 2.16 -9.92 -18.77
C LEU A 78 3.45 -9.16 -18.45
N ALA A 79 4.44 -9.22 -19.34
CA ALA A 79 5.71 -8.51 -19.16
C ALA A 79 5.49 -6.99 -19.14
N ILE A 80 4.79 -6.44 -20.14
CA ILE A 80 4.53 -4.99 -20.23
C ILE A 80 3.67 -4.52 -19.04
N ALA A 81 2.64 -5.28 -18.67
CA ALA A 81 1.83 -4.99 -17.48
C ALA A 81 2.70 -4.97 -16.20
N GLY A 82 3.59 -5.97 -16.03
CA GLY A 82 4.53 -6.03 -14.93
C GLY A 82 5.45 -4.80 -14.87
N PHE A 83 6.07 -4.43 -16.00
CA PHE A 83 6.93 -3.25 -16.09
C PHE A 83 6.19 -1.96 -15.75
N ALA A 84 4.95 -1.80 -16.20
CA ALA A 84 4.11 -0.65 -15.88
C ALA A 84 3.79 -0.56 -14.37
N LEU A 85 3.70 -1.70 -13.67
CA LEU A 85 3.44 -1.76 -12.23
C LEU A 85 4.68 -1.50 -11.36
N LEU A 86 5.90 -1.69 -11.87
CA LEU A 86 7.12 -1.53 -11.07
C LEU A 86 7.24 -0.13 -10.45
N GLY A 87 6.92 0.92 -11.22
CA GLY A 87 7.02 2.30 -10.73
C GLY A 87 6.05 2.58 -9.57
N THR A 88 4.82 2.08 -9.67
CA THR A 88 3.81 2.28 -8.62
C THR A 88 4.10 1.46 -7.38
N ILE A 89 4.53 0.19 -7.54
CA ILE A 89 5.00 -0.64 -6.42
C ILE A 89 6.18 0.04 -5.71
N GLY A 90 7.16 0.54 -6.46
CA GLY A 90 8.32 1.23 -5.90
C GLY A 90 7.93 2.47 -5.09
N SER A 91 7.07 3.32 -5.64
CA SER A 91 6.56 4.52 -4.94
C SER A 91 5.73 4.18 -3.68
N GLY A 92 4.90 3.13 -3.77
CA GLY A 92 4.07 2.69 -2.65
C GLY A 92 4.90 2.12 -1.51
N LEU A 93 5.89 1.27 -1.82
CA LEU A 93 6.83 0.73 -0.84
C LEU A 93 7.71 1.82 -0.23
N ALA A 94 8.22 2.75 -1.04
CA ALA A 94 9.01 3.88 -0.54
C ALA A 94 8.22 4.73 0.45
N SER A 95 6.93 4.97 0.17
CA SER A 95 6.04 5.68 1.09
C SER A 95 5.72 4.87 2.35
N ALA A 96 5.43 3.56 2.21
CA ALA A 96 5.03 2.70 3.33
C ALA A 96 6.20 2.40 4.29
N LEU A 97 7.42 2.32 3.78
CA LEU A 97 8.63 2.06 4.55
C LEU A 97 9.36 3.34 4.97
N GLY A 98 8.79 4.52 4.70
CA GLY A 98 9.43 5.80 5.01
C GLY A 98 9.62 6.04 6.51
N ASP A 99 8.61 5.72 7.31
CA ASP A 99 8.62 5.91 8.77
C ASP A 99 9.24 4.70 9.48
N GLU A 100 10.36 4.92 10.18
CA GLU A 100 11.09 3.89 10.93
C GLU A 100 10.18 3.14 11.93
N SER A 101 9.20 3.81 12.52
CA SER A 101 8.29 3.23 13.52
C SER A 101 7.23 2.30 12.92
N GLU A 102 6.97 2.38 11.61
CA GLU A 102 5.95 1.61 10.90
C GLU A 102 6.55 0.62 9.88
N ARG A 103 7.88 0.58 9.71
CA ARG A 103 8.58 -0.30 8.76
C ARG A 103 8.28 -1.78 8.96
N GLU A 104 8.41 -2.27 10.19
CA GLU A 104 8.17 -3.69 10.49
C GLU A 104 6.71 -4.11 10.19
N PRO A 105 5.68 -3.37 10.64
CA PRO A 105 4.29 -3.60 10.23
C PRO A 105 4.05 -3.53 8.71
N ALA A 106 4.64 -2.54 8.04
CA ALA A 106 4.49 -2.36 6.60
C ALA A 106 5.13 -3.52 5.81
N LEU A 107 6.30 -4.00 6.23
CA LEU A 107 6.94 -5.19 5.66
C LEU A 107 6.09 -6.44 5.86
N LEU A 108 5.56 -6.67 7.07
CA LEU A 108 4.68 -7.82 7.32
C LEU A 108 3.42 -7.77 6.45
N THR A 109 2.81 -6.59 6.33
CA THR A 109 1.66 -6.38 5.44
C THR A 109 1.99 -6.76 4.01
N PHE A 110 3.12 -6.26 3.50
CA PHE A 110 3.55 -6.50 2.13
C PHE A 110 3.90 -7.98 1.89
N LEU A 111 4.69 -8.61 2.77
CA LEU A 111 5.12 -10.00 2.63
C LEU A 111 3.93 -10.96 2.67
N VAL A 112 2.99 -10.78 3.61
CA VAL A 112 1.80 -11.64 3.71
C VAL A 112 0.89 -11.44 2.50
N THR A 113 0.72 -10.20 2.03
CA THR A 113 -0.06 -9.91 0.82
C THR A 113 0.58 -10.56 -0.42
N ALA A 114 1.90 -10.43 -0.57
CA ALA A 114 2.66 -10.97 -1.70
C ALA A 114 2.77 -12.49 -1.70
N SER A 115 2.66 -13.12 -0.52
CA SER A 115 2.68 -14.58 -0.35
C SER A 115 1.50 -15.28 -1.07
N GLY A 116 0.42 -14.57 -1.36
CA GLY A 116 -0.75 -15.13 -2.05
C GLY A 116 -1.58 -16.10 -1.18
N VAL A 117 -1.24 -16.21 0.11
CA VAL A 117 -1.94 -17.04 1.09
C VAL A 117 -3.40 -16.61 1.18
N SER A 118 -4.30 -17.53 0.87
CA SER A 118 -5.74 -17.31 0.93
C SER A 118 -6.34 -18.27 1.97
N LEU A 119 -6.84 -17.72 3.08
CA LEU A 119 -7.55 -18.48 4.11
C LEU A 119 -9.04 -18.17 4.04
N ALA A 120 -9.88 -19.19 4.22
CA ALA A 120 -11.34 -19.07 4.27
C ALA A 120 -11.97 -18.37 3.05
N SER A 121 -11.41 -18.59 1.85
CA SER A 121 -11.83 -17.94 0.60
C SER A 121 -11.64 -16.42 0.57
N ILE A 122 -10.93 -15.85 1.54
CA ILE A 122 -10.55 -14.44 1.58
C ILE A 122 -9.11 -14.31 1.07
N GLY A 123 -8.89 -13.40 0.11
CA GLY A 123 -7.59 -13.18 -0.51
C GLY A 123 -6.52 -12.64 0.45
N SER A 124 -5.26 -12.79 0.06
CA SER A 124 -4.08 -12.44 0.87
C SER A 124 -4.02 -10.97 1.30
N ALA A 125 -4.58 -10.04 0.51
CA ALA A 125 -4.57 -8.61 0.82
C ALA A 125 -5.27 -8.29 2.16
N PHE A 126 -6.35 -8.99 2.49
CA PHE A 126 -7.06 -8.81 3.76
C PHE A 126 -6.22 -9.32 4.93
N TRP A 127 -5.67 -10.54 4.80
CA TRP A 127 -4.84 -11.15 5.84
C TRP A 127 -3.53 -10.41 6.05
N GLY A 128 -2.94 -9.88 4.97
CA GLY A 128 -1.77 -9.02 5.04
C GLY A 128 -2.04 -7.74 5.81
N LEU A 129 -3.15 -7.05 5.51
CA LEU A 129 -3.55 -5.86 6.28
C LEU A 129 -3.78 -6.19 7.76
N LEU A 130 -4.47 -7.31 8.06
CA LEU A 130 -4.72 -7.74 9.43
C LEU A 130 -3.42 -8.04 10.19
N ALA A 131 -2.49 -8.77 9.56
CA ALA A 131 -1.19 -9.10 10.15
C ALA A 131 -0.35 -7.84 10.41
N GLY A 132 -0.34 -6.91 9.44
CA GLY A 132 0.28 -5.60 9.58
C GLY A 132 -0.28 -4.77 10.73
N LEU A 133 -1.61 -4.65 10.81
CA LEU A 133 -2.28 -3.94 11.89
C LEU A 133 -2.03 -4.58 13.25
N ALA A 134 -2.03 -5.92 13.32
CA ALA A 134 -1.69 -6.64 14.55
C ALA A 134 -0.25 -6.34 14.98
N ALA A 135 0.72 -6.37 14.05
CA ALA A 135 2.10 -6.01 14.34
C ALA A 135 2.25 -4.55 14.78
N LEU A 136 1.57 -3.62 14.08
CA LEU A 136 1.55 -2.20 14.45
C LEU A 136 0.98 -2.01 15.87
N PHE A 137 -0.10 -2.72 16.20
CA PHE A 137 -0.69 -2.66 17.53
C PHE A 137 0.25 -3.21 18.59
N VAL A 138 0.86 -4.38 18.37
CA VAL A 138 1.83 -4.95 19.32
C VAL A 138 3.02 -4.01 19.51
N LEU A 139 3.61 -3.48 18.44
CA LEU A 139 4.80 -2.63 18.51
C LEU A 139 4.52 -1.24 19.08
N ARG A 140 3.33 -0.66 18.83
CA ARG A 140 2.94 0.65 19.39
C ARG A 140 2.37 0.58 20.80
N VAL A 141 1.68 -0.49 21.17
CA VAL A 141 1.04 -0.62 22.49
C VAL A 141 2.00 -1.23 23.53
N THR A 142 3.04 -1.95 23.11
CA THR A 142 3.96 -2.66 24.02
C THR A 142 5.12 -1.83 24.67
N PRO A 143 5.53 -0.61 24.25
CA PRO A 143 6.69 0.04 24.87
C PRO A 143 6.35 1.26 25.74
N ALA A 144 5.92 1.00 26.98
CA ALA A 144 6.08 1.96 28.10
C ALA A 144 6.36 1.29 29.46
N HIS A 145 5.79 0.10 29.71
CA HIS A 145 5.91 -0.56 31.01
C HIS A 145 7.20 -1.38 31.18
N LEU A 146 7.64 -2.10 30.15
CA LEU A 146 8.76 -3.06 30.29
C LEU A 146 10.15 -2.42 30.26
N ARG A 147 10.29 -1.16 29.80
CA ARG A 147 11.56 -0.43 29.82
C ARG A 147 11.95 0.06 31.23
N ARG A 148 11.00 0.11 32.17
CA ARG A 148 11.24 0.47 33.58
C ARG A 148 11.73 -0.70 34.46
N LEU A 149 11.74 -1.93 33.93
CA LEU A 149 12.13 -3.14 34.67
C LEU A 149 13.49 -3.69 34.25
N ARG A 150 14.39 -2.85 33.73
CA ARG A 150 15.83 -3.07 33.87
C ARG A 150 16.30 -2.33 35.12
N PRO A 151 16.13 -2.88 36.35
CA PRO A 151 16.92 -2.40 37.46
C PRO A 151 18.38 -2.67 37.15
N HIS A 152 19.21 -1.68 37.44
CA HIS A 152 20.65 -1.71 37.30
C HIS A 152 21.25 -2.89 38.09
N ALA A 153 21.37 -4.07 37.47
CA ALA A 153 22.18 -5.19 37.97
C ALA A 153 23.70 -4.91 37.86
N GLY A 154 24.10 -3.64 37.92
CA GLY A 154 25.49 -3.18 37.81
C GLY A 154 25.89 -2.13 38.86
N ALA A 155 25.01 -1.79 39.82
CA ALA A 155 25.37 -0.85 40.90
C ALA A 155 25.93 -1.56 42.15
N ALA A 156 25.88 -2.89 42.22
CA ALA A 156 26.36 -3.65 43.39
C ALA A 156 27.89 -3.88 43.40
N THR A 157 28.58 -3.69 42.28
CA THR A 157 30.04 -3.91 42.18
C THR A 157 30.89 -2.66 42.40
N ALA A 158 30.28 -1.48 42.54
CA ALA A 158 30.99 -0.23 42.80
C ALA A 158 31.29 0.02 44.30
N GLY A 159 30.59 -0.68 45.21
CA GLY A 159 30.80 -0.54 46.66
C GLY A 159 32.01 -1.30 47.19
N GLU A 160 32.39 -2.42 46.58
CA GLU A 160 33.51 -3.26 47.06
C GLU A 160 34.88 -2.75 46.62
N GLN A 161 34.98 -2.01 45.50
CA GLN A 161 36.27 -1.48 45.04
C GLN A 161 36.70 -0.20 45.77
N GLN A 162 35.79 0.51 46.43
CA GLN A 162 36.13 1.73 47.16
C GLN A 162 36.68 1.44 48.57
N SER A 163 36.32 0.29 49.17
CA SER A 163 36.81 -0.11 50.51
C SER A 163 38.19 -0.78 50.49
N GLN A 164 38.70 -1.22 49.34
CA GLN A 164 40.03 -1.83 49.19
C GLN A 164 41.14 -0.82 48.83
N ARG A 165 40.80 0.46 48.62
CA ARG A 165 41.77 1.51 48.25
C ARG A 165 42.17 2.40 49.42
N THR A 166 41.62 2.14 50.60
CA THR A 166 41.93 2.82 51.86
C THR A 166 42.40 1.80 52.88
N ASP A 167 43.51 1.10 52.60
CA ASP A 167 44.34 0.38 53.56
C ASP A 167 45.79 0.38 53.03
#